data_AF-X1QJT6-F1
#
_entry.id   AF-X1QJT6-F1
#
_cell.length_a   1.000
_cell.length_b   1.000
_cell.length_c   1.000
_cell.angle_alpha   90.00
_cell.angle_beta   90.00
_cell.angle_gamma   90.00
#
_symmetry.space_group_name_H-M   'P 1'
#
loop_
_entity.id
_entity.type
_entity.pdbx_description
1 polymer ?
#
loop_
_entity_poly.entity_id
_entity_poly.type
_entity_poly.pdbx_seq_one_letter_code
_entity_poly.pdbx_strand_id
1 'polypeptide(L)' 'MRNKGLLILVMLVSLPAAAESAVPGPRARAFIGQDLHLAGRELISYQLSTGEHTLVLQDRFSMSIGANQFSSDNAVVWL' A
#
# COMPACT_ATOMS: atom_id res chain seq x y z
N MET A 1 27.95 -47.48 0.48
CA MET A 1 26.57 -47.20 0.94
C MET A 1 26.19 -45.82 0.46
N ARG A 2 25.08 -45.76 -0.26
CA ARG A 2 24.64 -44.69 -1.15
C ARG A 2 24.35 -43.42 -0.35
N ASN A 3 25.05 -42.35 -0.71
CA ASN A 3 25.04 -40.92 -0.39
C ASN A 3 23.65 -40.22 -0.46
N LYS A 4 22.59 -40.95 -0.12
CA LYS A 4 21.19 -40.53 -0.05
C LYS A 4 20.98 -39.39 0.96
N GLY A 5 21.73 -39.38 2.06
CA GLY A 5 21.63 -38.32 3.07
C GLY A 5 22.05 -36.95 2.56
N LEU A 6 23.03 -36.89 1.64
CA LEU A 6 23.50 -35.64 1.04
C LEU A 6 22.45 -35.05 0.09
N LEU A 7 21.76 -35.89 -0.68
CA LEU A 7 20.70 -35.47 -1.59
C LEU A 7 19.50 -34.89 -0.84
N ILE A 8 19.13 -35.47 0.30
CA ILE A 8 18.04 -34.96 1.14
C ILE A 8 18.41 -33.59 1.74
N LEU A 9 19.67 -33.42 2.15
CA LEU A 9 20.14 -32.16 2.73
C LEU A 9 20.17 -31.02 1.70
N VAL A 10 20.61 -31.31 0.46
CA VAL A 10 20.60 -30.32 -0.64
C VAL A 10 19.17 -29.94 -1.01
N MET A 11 18.23 -30.89 -1.02
CA MET A 11 16.84 -30.63 -1.34
C MET A 11 16.17 -29.74 -0.29
N LEU A 12 16.49 -29.92 1.00
CA LEU A 12 15.94 -29.11 2.10
C LEU A 12 16.40 -27.65 2.07
N VAL A 13 17.64 -27.40 1.65
CA VAL A 13 18.22 -26.04 1.56
C VAL A 13 17.69 -25.27 0.35
N SER A 14 17.23 -25.98 -0.69
CA SER A 14 16.69 -25.38 -1.91
C SER A 14 15.19 -25.09 -1.90
N LEU A 15 14.47 -25.31 -0.79
CA LEU A 15 13.10 -24.79 -0.70
C LEU A 15 13.20 -23.26 -0.69
N PRO A 16 12.71 -22.55 -1.72
CA PRO A 16 12.51 -21.13 -1.58
C PRO A 16 11.55 -20.98 -0.41
N ALA A 17 12.02 -20.35 0.66
CA ALA A 17 11.10 -19.78 1.64
C ALA A 17 10.17 -18.92 0.81
N ALA A 18 8.94 -19.38 0.60
CA ALA A 18 7.88 -18.56 0.06
C ALA A 18 7.75 -17.44 1.08
N ALA A 19 8.48 -16.35 0.82
CA ALA A 19 8.27 -15.08 1.46
C ALA A 19 6.91 -14.64 0.94
N GLU A 20 5.87 -15.22 1.52
CA GLU A 20 4.59 -14.55 1.63
C GLU A 20 4.89 -13.31 2.46
N SER A 21 5.40 -12.28 1.79
CA SER A 21 5.16 -10.92 2.17
C SER A 21 3.65 -10.72 1.99
N ALA A 22 2.89 -11.31 2.91
CA ALA A 22 1.58 -10.85 3.25
C ALA A 22 1.83 -9.45 3.79
N VAL A 23 1.95 -8.47 2.89
CA VAL A 23 1.68 -7.08 3.19
C VAL A 23 0.36 -7.16 3.94
N PRO A 24 0.30 -6.80 5.23
CA PRO A 24 -0.94 -6.78 5.95
C PRO A 24 -1.87 -5.95 5.08
N GLY A 25 -2.86 -6.59 4.47
CA GLY A 25 -3.78 -5.90 3.57
C GLY A 25 -4.23 -4.65 4.31
N PRO A 26 -4.22 -3.46 3.66
CA PRO A 26 -4.57 -2.24 4.36
C PRO A 26 -5.88 -2.52 5.08
N ARG A 27 -5.88 -2.43 6.42
CA ARG A 27 -7.11 -2.47 7.22
C ARG A 27 -7.82 -1.15 6.95
N ALA A 28 -8.21 -0.93 5.70
CA ALA A 28 -8.99 0.19 5.25
C ALA A 28 -10.34 0.03 5.93
N ARG A 29 -10.51 0.75 7.04
CA ARG A 29 -11.84 0.89 7.65
C ARG A 29 -12.63 1.78 6.72
N ALA A 30 -13.80 1.32 6.30
CA ALA A 30 -14.74 2.17 5.60
C ALA A 30 -15.11 3.34 6.54
N PHE A 31 -14.79 4.56 6.13
CA PHE A 31 -15.21 5.76 6.83
C PHE A 31 -16.62 6.14 6.36
N ILE A 32 -17.64 5.42 6.87
CA ILE A 32 -19.03 5.67 6.49
C ILE A 32 -19.53 6.94 7.21
N GLY A 33 -19.97 7.93 6.43
CA GLY A 33 -20.62 9.14 6.95
C GLY A 33 -19.71 10.30 7.33
N GLN A 34 -18.42 10.26 6.95
CA GLN A 34 -17.52 11.41 7.11
C GLN A 34 -16.93 11.80 5.77
N ASP A 35 -17.06 13.08 5.44
CA ASP A 35 -16.49 13.62 4.21
C ASP A 35 -14.96 13.65 4.31
N LEU A 36 -14.32 13.10 3.29
CA LEU A 36 -12.87 13.20 3.11
C LEU A 36 -12.59 14.52 2.38
N HIS A 37 -11.92 15.44 3.06
CA HIS A 37 -11.45 16.68 2.43
C HIS A 37 -9.96 16.57 2.14
N LEU A 38 -9.58 16.84 0.89
CA LEU A 38 -8.20 16.91 0.41
C LEU A 38 -7.95 18.30 -0.16
N ALA A 39 -6.80 18.90 0.19
CA ALA A 39 -6.35 20.16 -0.39
C ALA A 39 -4.84 20.14 -0.64
N GLY A 40 -4.42 20.87 -1.66
CA GLY A 40 -3.04 21.09 -2.07
C GLY A 40 -3.02 22.19 -3.14
N ARG A 41 -1.85 22.76 -3.46
CA ARG A 41 -1.78 23.80 -4.51
C ARG A 41 -1.86 23.23 -5.91
N GLU A 42 -1.31 22.04 -6.09
CA GLU A 42 -1.33 21.32 -7.36
C GLU A 42 -1.90 19.91 -7.17
N LEU A 43 -2.73 19.48 -8.12
CA LEU A 43 -3.36 18.17 -8.14
C LEU A 43 -3.18 17.55 -9.53
N ILE A 44 -2.60 16.35 -9.55
CA ILE A 44 -2.57 15.49 -10.73
C ILE A 44 -3.41 14.26 -10.43
N SER A 45 -4.40 13.97 -11.29
CA SER A 45 -5.27 12.80 -11.16
C SER A 45 -4.94 11.77 -12.24
N TYR A 46 -4.62 10.56 -11.81
CA TYR A 46 -4.49 9.39 -12.68
C TYR A 46 -5.67 8.46 -12.47
N GLN A 47 -6.30 8.04 -13.56
CA GLN A 47 -7.35 7.03 -13.55
C GLN A 47 -6.85 5.79 -14.30
N LEU A 48 -6.56 4.72 -13.57
CA LEU A 48 -6.04 3.47 -14.13
C LEU A 48 -7.17 2.56 -14.62
N SER A 49 -8.32 2.63 -13.96
CA SER A 49 -9.53 1.91 -14.31
C SER A 49 -10.77 2.68 -13.85
N THR A 50 -11.95 2.26 -14.31
CA THR A 50 -13.22 2.89 -13.90
C THR A 50 -13.42 2.73 -12.40
N GLY A 51 -13.49 3.85 -11.67
CA GLY A 51 -13.68 3.88 -10.22
C GLY A 51 -12.40 3.88 -9.38
N GLU A 52 -11.20 3.78 -9.99
CA GLU A 52 -9.92 3.88 -9.27
C GLU A 52 -9.21 5.18 -9.63
N HIS A 53 -8.86 5.98 -8.60
CA HIS A 53 -8.14 7.24 -8.78
C HIS A 53 -6.89 7.29 -7.91
N THR A 54 -5.75 7.60 -8.53
CA THR A 54 -4.55 8.01 -7.82
C THR A 54 -4.40 9.52 -7.94
N LEU A 55 -4.42 10.22 -6.81
CA LEU A 55 -4.25 11.66 -6.72
C LEU A 55 -2.85 11.97 -6.19
N VAL A 56 -2.08 12.76 -6.94
CA VAL A 56 -0.80 13.30 -6.50
C VAL A 56 -1.02 14.76 -6.16
N LEU A 57 -0.90 15.10 -4.87
CA LEU A 57 -1.02 16.47 -4.37
C LEU A 57 0.38 16.99 -4.03
N GLN A 58 0.72 18.16 -4.59
CA GLN A 58 1.99 18.81 -4.36
C GLN A 58 1.78 20.18 -3.73
N ASP A 59 2.82 20.62 -3.02
CA ASP A 59 2.89 21.89 -2.31
C ASP A 59 1.72 22.14 -1.35
N ARG A 60 1.97 21.87 -0.06
CA ARG A 60 1.06 22.17 1.07
C ARG A 60 -0.17 21.26 1.08
N PHE A 61 0.06 19.95 1.04
CA PHE A 61 -1.01 18.97 1.24
C PHE A 61 -1.61 19.09 2.64
N SER A 62 -2.95 19.07 2.70
CA SER A 62 -3.72 18.84 3.92
C SER A 62 -4.88 17.90 3.66
N MET A 63 -5.15 17.02 4.62
CA MET A 63 -6.28 16.10 4.61
C MET A 63 -7.00 16.16 5.94
N SER A 64 -8.34 16.15 5.89
CA SER A 64 -9.16 15.96 7.09
C SER A 64 -10.23 14.90 6.85
N ILE A 65 -10.42 14.05 7.85
CA ILE A 65 -11.50 13.06 7.90
C ILE A 65 -11.98 12.90 9.35
N GLY A 66 -13.20 13.37 9.60
CA GLY A 66 -13.72 13.49 10.95
C GLY A 66 -12.85 14.37 11.83
N ALA A 67 -12.34 13.81 12.93
CA ALA A 67 -11.45 14.50 13.87
C ALA A 67 -9.96 14.38 13.51
N ASN A 68 -9.61 13.63 12.45
CA ASN A 68 -8.22 13.40 12.06
C ASN A 68 -7.80 14.46 11.04
N GLN A 69 -6.61 15.02 11.26
CA GLN A 69 -5.98 15.97 10.36
C GLN A 69 -4.56 15.51 10.05
N PHE A 70 -4.20 15.55 8.77
CA PHE A 70 -2.88 15.20 8.27
C PHE A 70 -2.37 16.32 7.37
N SER A 71 -1.05 16.51 7.37
CA SER A 71 -0.41 17.52 6.53
C SER A 71 0.98 17.04 6.12
N SER A 72 1.38 17.38 4.91
CA SER A 72 2.70 17.15 4.37
C SER A 72 2.98 18.14 3.23
N ASP A 73 4.22 18.22 2.76
CA ASP A 73 4.49 19.01 1.56
C ASP A 73 3.90 18.36 0.31
N ASN A 74 3.96 17.01 0.25
CA ASN A 74 3.46 16.20 -0.86
C ASN A 74 2.73 14.97 -0.34
N ALA A 75 1.74 14.49 -1.08
CA ALA A 75 1.02 13.25 -0.77
C ALA A 75 0.54 12.52 -2.03
N VAL A 76 0.48 11.20 -1.91
CA VAL A 76 -0.20 10.32 -2.87
C VAL A 76 -1.41 9.73 -2.16
N VAL A 77 -2.60 9.96 -2.72
CA VAL A 77 -3.86 9.43 -2.20
C VAL A 77 -4.46 8.48 -3.24
N TRP A 78 -4.80 7.27 -2.81
CA TRP A 78 -5.49 6.28 -3.65
C TRP A 78 -6.93 6.16 -3.19
N LEU A 79 -7.87 6.44 -4.09
CA LEU A 79 -9.32 6.35 -3.91
C LEU A 79 -9.90 5.25 -4.81
#